data_AF-A0A821LWZ6-F1
#
_entry.id   AF-A0A821LWZ6-F1
#
_cell.length_a   1.000
_cell.length_b   1.000
_cell.length_c   1.000
_cell.angle_alpha   90.00
_cell.angle_beta   90.00
_cell.angle_gamma   90.00
#
_symmetry.space_group_name_H-M   'P 1'
#
loop_
_entity.id
_entity.type
_entity.pdbx_description
1 polymer ?
#
loop_
_entity_poly.entity_id
_entity_poly.type
_entity_poly.pdbx_seq_one_letter_code
_entity_poly.pdbx_strand_id
1 'polypeptide(L)'
;PVPFGGVNVIFFGDYLQYRPVYDAPLHTDFSLPSKKKSGKLPTEKEIQQRVARSLILQINCVVKLTQQMRTEDPRYLQLLERLRHGQCNYDDYELLLTRVVGQSSVGSLHDEPWNKAPILVFRNEVQTPLNNKAAVHKA
;
A
#
# COMPACT_ATOMS: atom_id res chain seq x y z
N PRO A 1 0.68 -33.52 3.05
CA PRO A 1 1.38 -32.82 1.94
C PRO A 1 2.55 -31.99 2.48
N VAL A 2 3.70 -32.01 1.80
CA VAL A 2 4.82 -31.14 2.16
C VAL A 2 4.44 -29.69 1.82
N PRO A 3 4.65 -28.71 2.73
CA PRO A 3 4.40 -27.30 2.46
C PRO A 3 5.03 -26.85 1.14
N PHE A 4 4.28 -26.14 0.30
CA PHE A 4 4.74 -25.64 -1.00
C PHE A 4 5.41 -26.70 -1.91
N GLY A 5 5.07 -27.98 -1.73
CA GLY A 5 5.69 -29.08 -2.49
C GLY A 5 7.17 -29.31 -2.18
N GLY A 6 7.67 -28.83 -1.03
CA GLY A 6 9.08 -28.93 -0.65
C GLY A 6 9.97 -27.82 -1.18
N VAL A 7 9.39 -26.78 -1.79
CA VAL A 7 10.12 -25.60 -2.27
C VAL A 7 10.35 -24.61 -1.13
N ASN A 8 11.57 -24.06 -1.06
CA ASN A 8 11.87 -22.93 -0.17
C ASN A 8 11.22 -21.66 -0.71
N VAL A 9 10.36 -21.03 0.09
CA VAL A 9 9.62 -19.82 -0.29
C VAL A 9 10.01 -18.67 0.63
N ILE A 10 10.36 -17.52 0.04
CA ILE A 10 10.63 -16.28 0.76
C ILE A 10 9.63 -15.23 0.29
N PHE A 11 8.91 -14.64 1.24
CA PHE A 11 7.96 -13.56 0.98
C PHE A 11 8.58 -12.21 1.36
N PHE A 12 8.39 -11.22 0.48
CA PHE A 12 8.74 -9.82 0.74
C PHE A 12 7.47 -8.98 0.60
N GLY A 13 7.31 -7.99 1.47
CA GLY A 13 6.19 -7.08 1.37
C GLY A 13 6.02 -6.19 2.60
N ASP A 14 5.03 -5.31 2.51
CA ASP A 14 4.61 -4.44 3.59
C ASP A 14 3.08 -4.49 3.67
N TYR A 15 2.54 -5.01 4.77
CA TYR A 15 1.10 -5.18 4.95
C TYR A 15 0.32 -3.86 5.10
N LEU A 16 1.01 -2.73 5.23
CA LEU A 16 0.40 -1.40 5.28
C LEU A 16 0.27 -0.75 3.90
N GLN A 17 0.69 -1.44 2.84
CA GLN A 17 0.42 -1.04 1.47
C GLN A 17 -1.00 -1.46 1.03
N TYR A 18 -1.30 -1.28 -0.27
CA TYR A 18 -2.62 -1.60 -0.82
C TYR A 18 -2.98 -3.08 -0.62
N ARG A 19 -4.24 -3.30 -0.24
CA ARG A 19 -4.81 -4.64 -0.20
C ARG A 19 -4.94 -5.20 -1.62
N PRO A 20 -4.95 -6.54 -1.79
CA PRO A 20 -5.27 -7.16 -3.06
C PRO A 20 -6.60 -6.62 -3.62
N VAL A 21 -6.61 -6.23 -4.90
CA VAL A 21 -7.82 -5.73 -5.56
C VAL A 21 -8.73 -6.93 -5.86
N TYR A 22 -10.01 -6.83 -5.52
CA TYR A 22 -11.02 -7.90 -5.66
C TYR A 22 -10.75 -9.18 -4.87
N ASP A 23 -9.78 -9.16 -3.95
CA ASP A 23 -9.50 -10.31 -3.09
C ASP A 23 -9.15 -9.90 -1.66
N ALA A 24 -8.86 -10.90 -0.82
CA ALA A 24 -8.54 -10.70 0.58
C ALA A 24 -7.04 -10.89 0.86
N PRO A 25 -6.44 -10.10 1.77
CA PRO A 25 -5.08 -10.34 2.26
C PRO A 25 -4.92 -11.76 2.83
N LEU A 26 -3.75 -12.36 2.64
CA LEU A 26 -3.48 -13.73 3.09
C LEU A 26 -3.51 -13.92 4.62
N HIS A 27 -3.31 -12.84 5.38
CA HIS A 27 -3.42 -12.83 6.83
C HIS A 27 -4.88 -12.70 7.33
N THR A 28 -5.85 -12.55 6.43
CA THR A 28 -7.27 -12.52 6.79
C THR A 28 -7.67 -13.83 7.44
N ASP A 29 -8.47 -13.76 8.50
CA ASP A 29 -9.02 -14.96 9.11
C ASP A 29 -10.24 -15.48 8.33
N PHE A 30 -10.04 -16.52 7.54
CA PHE A 30 -11.09 -17.21 6.77
C PHE A 30 -11.78 -18.36 7.54
N SER A 31 -11.43 -18.55 8.82
CA SER A 31 -12.04 -19.59 9.67
C SER A 31 -13.41 -19.16 10.21
N LEU A 32 -13.66 -17.86 10.33
CA LEU A 32 -14.95 -17.33 10.77
C LEU A 32 -16.02 -17.57 9.69
N PRO A 33 -17.13 -18.25 10.01
CA PRO A 33 -18.25 -18.33 9.10
C PRO A 33 -18.74 -16.91 8.82
N SER A 34 -18.89 -16.55 7.55
CA SER A 34 -19.67 -15.36 7.20
C SER A 34 -21.04 -15.52 7.88
N LYS A 35 -21.42 -14.54 8.73
CA LYS A 35 -22.68 -14.53 9.49
C LYS A 35 -23.95 -14.75 8.64
N LYS A 36 -23.82 -14.82 7.31
CA LYS A 36 -24.91 -14.87 6.32
C LYS A 36 -25.30 -16.26 5.83
N LYS A 37 -24.60 -17.36 6.18
CA LYS A 37 -24.88 -18.67 5.57
C LYS A 37 -24.66 -19.87 6.51
N SER A 38 -25.55 -20.07 7.48
CA SER A 38 -25.69 -21.39 8.09
C SER A 38 -26.23 -22.37 7.03
N GLY A 39 -25.46 -23.42 6.71
CA GLY A 39 -25.92 -24.55 5.88
C GLY A 39 -25.52 -24.58 4.40
N LYS A 40 -24.77 -23.61 3.86
CA LYS A 40 -24.19 -23.72 2.49
C LYS A 40 -22.80 -24.36 2.53
N LEU A 41 -22.52 -25.26 1.58
CA LEU A 41 -21.18 -25.79 1.36
C LEU A 41 -20.21 -24.63 1.01
N PRO A 42 -18.93 -24.72 1.44
CA PRO A 42 -17.90 -23.77 1.04
C PRO A 42 -17.73 -23.74 -0.48
N THR A 43 -17.59 -22.55 -1.03
CA THR A 43 -17.18 -22.34 -2.42
C THR A 43 -15.72 -22.76 -2.60
N GLU A 44 -15.33 -23.05 -3.84
CA GLU A 44 -13.92 -23.35 -4.18
C GLU A 44 -12.97 -22.23 -3.73
N LYS A 45 -13.37 -20.96 -3.92
CA LYS A 45 -12.60 -19.80 -3.47
C LYS A 45 -12.38 -19.82 -1.95
N GLU A 46 -13.42 -20.11 -1.16
CA GLU A 46 -13.29 -20.20 0.30
C GLU A 46 -12.38 -21.36 0.72
N ILE A 47 -12.42 -22.49 0.00
CA ILE A 47 -11.50 -23.62 0.23
C ILE A 47 -10.06 -23.19 -0.07
N GLN A 48 -9.81 -22.58 -1.22
CA GLN A 48 -8.48 -22.10 -1.62
C GLN A 48 -7.93 -21.07 -0.61
N GLN A 49 -8.75 -20.13 -0.15
CA GLN A 49 -8.36 -19.14 0.86
C GLN A 49 -7.97 -19.79 2.20
N ARG A 50 -8.71 -20.81 2.65
CA ARG A 50 -8.38 -21.57 3.86
C ARG A 50 -7.07 -22.35 3.71
N VAL A 51 -6.83 -22.96 2.55
CA VAL A 51 -5.57 -23.65 2.24
C VAL A 51 -4.41 -22.65 2.20
N ALA A 52 -4.56 -21.53 1.50
CA ALA A 52 -3.56 -20.48 1.41
C ALA A 52 -3.19 -19.93 2.80
N ARG A 53 -4.18 -19.69 3.67
CA ARG A 53 -3.94 -19.27 5.05
C ARG A 53 -3.17 -20.33 5.83
N SER A 54 -3.52 -21.61 5.69
CA SER A 54 -2.80 -22.72 6.34
C SER A 54 -1.32 -22.75 5.95
N LEU A 55 -1.00 -22.51 4.68
CA LEU A 55 0.38 -22.41 4.19
C LEU A 55 1.11 -21.19 4.75
N ILE A 56 0.45 -20.03 4.81
CA ILE A 56 1.04 -18.79 5.33
C ILE A 56 1.32 -18.88 6.83
N LEU A 57 0.48 -19.58 7.59
CA LEU A 57 0.72 -19.83 9.01
C LEU A 57 1.89 -20.79 9.29
N GLN A 58 2.43 -21.47 8.27
CA GLN A 58 3.63 -22.30 8.40
C GLN A 58 4.93 -21.49 8.23
N ILE A 59 4.85 -20.20 7.91
CA ILE A 59 6.01 -19.31 7.93
C ILE A 59 6.54 -19.25 9.37
N ASN A 60 7.79 -19.65 9.55
CA ASN A 60 8.44 -19.79 10.86
C ASN A 60 9.49 -18.70 11.14
N CYS A 61 9.80 -17.87 10.15
CA CYS A 61 10.81 -16.82 10.24
C CYS A 61 10.26 -15.52 9.66
N VAL A 62 10.39 -14.44 10.43
CA VAL A 62 10.02 -13.08 10.01
C VAL A 62 11.21 -12.17 10.31
N VAL A 63 11.69 -11.48 9.28
CA VAL A 63 12.74 -10.47 9.40
C VAL A 63 12.14 -9.10 9.13
N LYS A 64 12.19 -8.21 10.12
CA LYS A 64 11.75 -6.81 9.98
C LYS A 64 12.95 -5.93 9.67
N LEU A 65 12.93 -5.28 8.51
CA LEU A 65 13.90 -4.22 8.18
C LEU A 65 13.45 -2.91 8.84
N THR A 66 14.30 -2.30 9.65
CA THR A 66 13.97 -1.11 10.45
C THR A 66 14.71 0.15 9.99
N GLN A 67 15.83 0.00 9.29
CA GLN A 67 16.59 1.14 8.76
C GLN A 67 15.89 1.73 7.52
N GLN A 68 15.57 3.03 7.58
CA GLN A 68 15.03 3.76 6.43
C GLN A 68 16.15 4.22 5.51
N MET A 69 16.03 3.86 4.23
CA MET A 69 17.01 4.18 3.19
C MET A 69 16.50 5.18 2.15
N ARG A 70 15.23 5.59 2.23
CA ARG A 70 14.58 6.44 1.20
C ARG A 70 14.74 7.93 1.44
N THR A 71 14.74 8.35 2.70
CA THR A 71 14.82 9.75 3.10
C THR A 71 15.67 9.87 4.36
N GLU A 72 16.45 10.93 4.44
CA GLU A 72 17.31 11.25 5.59
C GLU A 72 16.69 12.35 6.47
N ASP A 73 15.57 12.96 6.04
CA ASP A 73 14.87 14.01 6.78
C ASP A 73 14.26 13.45 8.07
N PRO A 74 14.80 13.79 9.27
CA PRO A 74 14.33 13.23 10.52
C PRO A 74 12.88 13.62 10.84
N ARG A 75 12.45 14.83 10.45
CA ARG A 75 11.10 15.32 10.73
C ARG A 75 10.08 14.58 9.87
N TYR A 76 10.41 14.32 8.62
CA TYR A 76 9.56 13.55 7.71
C TYR A 76 9.50 12.07 8.09
N LEU A 77 10.64 11.47 8.49
CA LEU A 77 10.69 10.10 9.00
C LEU A 77 9.78 9.89 10.22
N GLN A 78 9.80 10.80 11.19
CA GLN A 78 8.93 10.74 12.36
C GLN A 78 7.44 10.81 12.00
N LEU A 79 7.09 11.67 11.03
CA LEU A 79 5.72 11.75 10.51
C LEU A 79 5.31 10.41 9.90
N LEU A 80 6.14 9.84 9.01
CA LEU A 80 5.83 8.58 8.32
C LEU A 80 5.69 7.41 9.31
N GLU A 81 6.51 7.36 10.36
CA GLU A 81 6.42 6.34 11.40
C GLU A 81 5.12 6.45 12.20
N ARG A 82 4.69 7.68 12.54
CA ARG A 82 3.39 7.90 13.19
C ARG A 82 2.23 7.57 12.27
N LEU A 83 2.29 7.98 11.00
CA LEU A 83 1.28 7.66 9.98
C LEU A 83 1.09 6.15 9.84
N ARG A 84 2.20 5.41 9.79
CA ARG A 84 2.23 3.95 9.72
C ARG A 84 1.45 3.27 10.84
N HIS A 85 1.45 3.85 12.04
CA HIS A 85 0.77 3.32 13.22
C HIS A 85 -0.57 4.00 13.53
N GLY A 86 -1.03 4.92 12.68
CA GLY A 86 -2.25 5.69 12.94
C GLY A 86 -2.13 6.66 14.12
N GLN A 87 -0.92 7.15 14.39
CA GLN A 87 -0.57 8.00 15.53
C GLN A 87 -0.21 9.44 15.12
N CYS A 88 -0.63 9.88 13.94
CA CYS A 88 -0.38 11.26 13.49
C CYS A 88 -0.96 12.28 14.48
N ASN A 89 -0.24 13.37 14.66
CA ASN A 89 -0.65 14.48 15.52
C ASN A 89 -0.89 15.76 14.71
N TYR A 90 -1.26 16.84 15.40
CA TYR A 90 -1.54 18.12 14.75
C TYR A 90 -0.31 18.70 14.02
N ASP A 91 0.89 18.53 14.58
CA ASP A 91 2.12 19.01 13.93
C ASP A 91 2.43 18.28 12.62
N ASP A 92 2.03 17.01 12.49
CA ASP A 92 2.13 16.26 11.24
C ASP A 92 1.17 16.79 10.17
N TYR A 93 -0.03 17.16 10.59
CA TYR A 93 -1.02 17.79 9.71
C TYR A 93 -0.51 19.14 9.19
N GLU A 94 -0.03 20.01 10.08
CA GLU A 94 0.56 21.31 9.71
C GLU A 94 1.75 21.14 8.76
N LEU A 95 2.63 20.16 9.01
CA LEU A 95 3.74 19.85 8.10
C LEU A 95 3.24 19.48 6.70
N LEU A 96 2.19 18.67 6.58
CA LEU A 96 1.62 18.30 5.28
C LEU A 96 0.94 19.48 4.58
N LEU A 97 0.32 20.40 5.31
CA LEU A 97 -0.24 21.63 4.75
C LEU A 97 0.82 22.49 4.05
N THR A 98 2.05 22.50 4.56
CA THR A 98 3.18 23.16 3.86
C THR A 98 3.53 22.54 2.50
N ARG A 99 2.85 21.48 2.06
CA ARG A 99 3.08 20.83 0.75
C ARG A 99 1.89 20.96 -0.19
N VAL A 100 0.88 21.75 0.16
CA VAL A 100 -0.26 22.05 -0.70
C VAL A 100 0.11 23.14 -1.71
N VAL A 101 -0.04 22.83 -3.00
CA VAL A 101 0.18 23.78 -4.10
C VAL A 101 -0.83 24.94 -4.01
N GLY A 102 -0.36 26.16 -4.24
CA GLY A 102 -1.17 27.38 -4.17
C GLY A 102 -1.27 27.98 -2.78
N GLN A 103 -0.65 27.35 -1.77
CA GLN A 103 -0.39 27.94 -0.46
C GLN A 103 1.06 28.42 -0.36
N SER A 104 1.41 29.02 0.78
CA SER A 104 2.63 29.81 1.07
C SER A 104 3.98 29.18 0.72
N SER A 105 4.04 27.89 0.41
CA SER A 105 5.25 27.09 0.25
C SER A 105 5.48 26.51 -1.15
N VAL A 106 4.44 26.38 -1.98
CA VAL A 106 4.55 25.92 -3.37
C VAL A 106 3.64 26.78 -4.25
N GLY A 107 4.23 27.72 -4.99
CA GLY A 107 3.48 28.67 -5.82
C GLY A 107 2.76 28.00 -6.99
N SER A 108 3.52 27.29 -7.85
CA SER A 108 2.97 26.61 -9.03
C SER A 108 3.66 25.27 -9.29
N LEU A 109 2.93 24.34 -9.91
CA LEU A 109 3.51 23.10 -10.46
C LEU A 109 4.32 23.36 -11.74
N HIS A 110 4.24 24.55 -12.32
CA HIS A 110 5.05 24.94 -13.47
C HIS A 110 6.44 25.43 -13.10
N ASP A 111 6.69 25.67 -11.81
CA ASP A 111 7.98 26.13 -11.31
C ASP A 111 8.91 24.93 -11.03
N GLU A 112 10.23 25.13 -11.17
CA GLU A 112 11.21 24.14 -10.70
C GLU A 112 11.13 24.01 -9.16
N PRO A 113 11.30 22.79 -8.58
CA PRO A 113 11.57 21.51 -9.24
C PRO A 113 10.30 20.74 -9.66
N TRP A 114 9.12 21.31 -9.46
CA TRP A 114 7.82 20.62 -9.59
C TRP A 114 7.39 20.39 -11.04
N ASN A 115 7.87 21.23 -11.97
CA ASN A 115 7.60 21.12 -13.40
C ASN A 115 8.04 19.80 -14.06
N LYS A 116 8.89 19.01 -13.38
CA LYS A 116 9.35 17.68 -13.79
C LYS A 116 8.88 16.56 -12.86
N ALA A 117 8.14 16.89 -11.80
CA ALA A 117 7.69 15.89 -10.83
C ALA A 117 6.62 14.98 -11.45
N PRO A 118 6.63 13.67 -11.14
CA PRO A 118 5.55 12.79 -11.53
C PRO A 118 4.27 13.15 -10.77
N ILE A 119 3.14 13.19 -11.49
CA ILE A 119 1.82 13.40 -10.88
C ILE A 119 1.19 12.04 -10.59
N LEU A 120 0.94 11.78 -9.31
CA LEU A 120 0.22 10.59 -8.86
C LEU A 120 -1.27 10.92 -8.75
N VAL A 121 -2.11 10.08 -9.34
CA VAL A 121 -3.57 10.20 -9.27
C VAL A 121 -4.19 8.86 -8.90
N PHE A 122 -5.37 8.90 -8.27
CA PHE A 122 -6.04 7.69 -7.80
C PHE A 122 -6.71 6.89 -8.92
N ARG A 123 -7.16 7.53 -10.01
CA ARG A 123 -7.96 6.90 -11.07
C ARG A 123 -7.24 6.95 -12.41
N ASN A 124 -7.28 5.83 -13.13
CA ASN A 124 -6.77 5.76 -14.50
C ASN A 124 -7.51 6.73 -15.45
N GLU A 125 -8.81 6.96 -15.21
CA GLU A 125 -9.62 7.94 -15.95
C GLU A 125 -9.05 9.36 -15.89
N VAL A 126 -8.29 9.69 -14.84
CA VAL A 126 -7.60 10.98 -14.70
C VAL A 126 -6.17 10.89 -15.23
N GLN A 127 -5.50 9.76 -15.04
CA GLN A 127 -4.11 9.52 -15.47
C GLN A 127 -3.99 9.58 -17.01
N THR A 128 -4.89 8.93 -17.74
CA THR A 128 -4.83 8.84 -19.20
C THR A 128 -4.91 10.22 -19.87
N PRO A 129 -5.90 11.08 -19.56
CA PRO A 129 -5.95 12.43 -20.13
C PRO A 129 -4.73 13.30 -19.79
N LEU A 130 -4.19 13.20 -18.56
CA LEU A 130 -3.00 13.95 -18.15
C LEU A 130 -1.76 13.54 -18.97
N ASN A 131 -1.55 12.24 -19.14
CA ASN A 131 -0.43 11.73 -19.93
C ASN A 131 -0.56 12.09 -21.41
N ASN A 132 -1.76 12.01 -21.99
CA ASN A 132 -1.99 12.38 -23.39
C ASN A 132 -1.66 13.87 -23.63
N LYS A 133 -2.09 14.75 -22.72
CA LYS A 133 -1.73 16.18 -22.78
C LYS A 133 -0.22 16.39 -22.68
N ALA A 134 0.44 15.71 -21.74
CA ALA A 134 1.89 15.82 -21.57
C ALA A 134 2.68 15.31 -22.78
N ALA A 135 2.19 14.27 -23.47
CA ALA A 135 2.82 13.74 -24.67
C ALA A 135 2.72 14.71 -25.85
N VAL A 136 1.55 15.34 -26.06
CA VAL A 136 1.35 16.35 -27.12
C VAL A 136 2.26 17.56 -26.93
N HIS A 137 2.47 18.03 -25.70
CA HIS A 137 3.35 19.16 -25.42
C HIS A 137 4.86 18.84 -25.52
N LYS A 138 5.24 17.56 -25.62
CA LYS A 138 6.64 17.11 -25.73
C LYS A 138 7.04 16.69 -27.16
N ALA A 139 6.08 16.56 -28.07
CA ALA A 139 6.30 16.30 -29.50
C ALA A 139 6.45 17.61 -30.27
#